data_AF-A0A966V129-F1
#
_entry.id   AF-A0A966V129-F1
#
_cell.length_a   1.000
_cell.length_b   1.000
_cell.length_c   1.000
_cell.angle_alpha   90.00
_cell.angle_beta   90.00
_cell.angle_gamma   90.00
#
_symmetry.space_group_name_H-M   'P 1'
#
loop_
_entity.id
_entity.type
_entity.pdbx_description
1 polymer ?
#
loop_
_entity_poly.entity_id
_entity_poly.type
_entity_poly.pdbx_seq_one_letter_code
_entity_poly.pdbx_strand_id
1 'polypeptide(L)'
;NSPEKAAAEDLLKAAIAAELAAQPADKPIMLKLTLPSTDNFYADFVKHASVLRVVALSGGYSREDANAKLSRNNGMIASFSRALTEGLSAKQSEAEFNAMLDSTIAGIYAASIT
;
A
#
# COMPACT_ATOMS: atom_id res chain seq x y z
N ASN A 1 13.40 -3.48 7.93
CA ASN A 1 14.18 -3.29 6.69
C ASN A 1 14.96 -4.55 6.40
N SER A 2 14.86 -5.07 5.17
CA SER A 2 15.71 -6.18 4.69
C SER A 2 16.82 -5.59 3.81
N PRO A 3 18.09 -6.00 3.97
CA PRO A 3 19.17 -5.59 3.07
C PRO A 3 18.97 -6.11 1.64
N GLU A 4 18.21 -7.20 1.48
CA GLU A 4 17.95 -7.87 0.21
C GLU A 4 16.50 -7.66 -0.26
N LYS A 5 15.90 -6.50 0.10
CA LYS A 5 14.48 -6.22 -0.16
C LYS A 5 14.09 -6.44 -1.62
N ALA A 6 14.88 -5.94 -2.57
CA ALA A 6 14.58 -6.10 -4.00
C ALA A 6 14.58 -7.58 -4.44
N ALA A 7 15.60 -8.35 -4.05
CA ALA A 7 15.67 -9.78 -4.36
C ALA A 7 14.52 -10.57 -3.70
N ALA A 8 14.14 -10.21 -2.46
CA ALA A 8 12.98 -10.80 -1.80
C ALA A 8 11.66 -10.45 -2.51
N GLU A 9 11.55 -9.24 -3.06
CA GLU A 9 10.39 -8.80 -3.85
C GLU A 9 10.28 -9.56 -5.17
N ASP A 10 11.40 -9.84 -5.84
CA ASP A 10 11.45 -10.68 -7.04
C ASP A 10 10.93 -12.09 -6.76
N LEU A 11 11.43 -12.73 -5.70
CA LEU A 11 10.98 -14.05 -5.28
C LEU A 11 9.49 -14.06 -4.92
N LEU A 12 9.03 -13.05 -4.17
CA LEU A 12 7.62 -12.91 -3.78
C LEU A 12 6.72 -12.71 -5.01
N LYS A 13 7.11 -11.82 -5.94
CA LYS A 13 6.34 -11.57 -7.16
C LYS A 13 6.24 -12.82 -8.02
N ALA A 14 7.34 -13.53 -8.21
CA ALA A 14 7.34 -14.79 -8.97
C ALA A 14 6.42 -15.84 -8.33
N ALA A 15 6.47 -16.00 -7.01
CA ALA A 15 5.61 -16.94 -6.29
C ALA A 15 4.12 -16.57 -6.41
N ILE A 16 3.76 -15.30 -6.18
CA ILE A 16 2.36 -14.83 -6.33
C ILE A 16 1.86 -15.05 -7.76
N ALA A 17 2.68 -14.78 -8.78
CA ALA A 17 2.29 -14.98 -10.17
C ALA A 17 2.01 -16.46 -10.49
N ALA A 18 2.80 -17.38 -9.93
CA ALA A 18 2.58 -18.82 -10.09
C ALA A 18 1.27 -19.27 -9.43
N GLU A 19 0.97 -18.78 -8.22
CA GLU A 19 -0.29 -19.07 -7.53
C GLU A 19 -1.50 -18.50 -8.28
N LEU A 20 -1.41 -17.27 -8.80
CA LEU A 20 -2.46 -16.66 -9.61
C LEU A 20 -2.74 -17.44 -10.90
N ALA A 21 -1.71 -18.03 -11.52
CA ALA A 21 -1.87 -18.86 -12.72
C ALA A 21 -2.53 -20.21 -12.42
N ALA A 22 -2.35 -20.75 -11.21
CA ALA A 22 -2.98 -22.00 -10.76
C ALA A 22 -4.39 -21.79 -10.18
N GLN A 23 -4.73 -20.55 -9.82
CA GLN A 23 -5.98 -20.24 -9.14
C GLN A 23 -7.19 -20.24 -10.11
N PRO A 24 -8.34 -20.82 -9.72
CA PRO A 24 -9.59 -20.67 -10.45
C PRO A 24 -10.01 -19.20 -10.62
N ALA A 25 -10.41 -18.82 -11.84
CA ALA A 25 -10.73 -17.43 -12.20
C ALA A 25 -11.98 -16.87 -11.50
N ASP A 26 -12.82 -17.73 -10.90
CA ASP A 26 -14.04 -17.35 -10.16
C ASP A 26 -13.76 -16.98 -8.69
N LYS A 27 -12.49 -16.94 -8.28
CA LYS A 27 -12.07 -16.61 -6.91
C LYS A 27 -11.18 -15.36 -6.89
N PRO A 28 -11.77 -14.16 -7.01
CA PRO A 28 -10.98 -12.95 -7.00
C PRO A 28 -10.36 -12.68 -5.61
N ILE A 29 -9.14 -12.12 -5.59
CA ILE A 29 -8.38 -11.83 -4.35
C ILE A 29 -7.97 -10.36 -4.26
N MET A 30 -7.53 -9.95 -3.07
CA MET A 30 -6.80 -8.70 -2.86
C MET A 30 -5.39 -9.02 -2.36
N LEU A 31 -4.41 -8.24 -2.79
CA LEU A 31 -3.02 -8.38 -2.33
C LEU A 31 -2.66 -7.19 -1.45
N LYS A 32 -2.26 -7.45 -0.21
CA LYS A 32 -1.68 -6.44 0.68
C LYS A 32 -0.17 -6.60 0.74
N LEU A 33 0.56 -5.67 0.10
CA LEU A 33 2.01 -5.78 -0.12
C LEU A 33 2.75 -4.56 0.46
N THR A 34 4.04 -4.74 0.71
CA THR A 34 4.94 -3.63 1.04
C THR A 34 5.12 -2.73 -0.18
N LEU A 35 5.29 -1.42 0.02
CA LEU A 35 5.68 -0.49 -1.04
C LEU A 35 7.01 -0.96 -1.67
N PRO A 36 7.06 -1.22 -2.99
CA PRO A 36 8.19 -1.90 -3.60
C PRO A 36 9.45 -1.04 -3.65
N SER A 37 10.60 -1.67 -3.88
CA SER A 37 11.88 -0.96 -4.04
C SER A 37 11.96 -0.26 -5.41
N THR A 38 11.37 -0.87 -6.43
CA THR A 38 11.24 -0.31 -7.78
C THR A 38 9.81 0.19 -7.99
N ASP A 39 9.67 1.41 -8.48
CA ASP A 39 8.36 2.01 -8.76
C ASP A 39 7.58 1.15 -9.77
N ASN A 40 6.27 0.96 -9.54
CA ASN A 40 5.37 0.15 -10.37
C ASN A 40 5.73 -1.34 -10.48
N PHE A 41 6.57 -1.87 -9.59
CA PHE A 41 6.99 -3.28 -9.64
C PHE A 41 5.82 -4.29 -9.66
N TYR A 42 4.70 -3.99 -9.00
CA TYR A 42 3.49 -4.82 -8.95
C TYR A 42 2.41 -4.45 -9.98
N ALA A 43 2.72 -3.67 -11.01
CA ALA A 43 1.73 -3.23 -12.01
C ALA A 43 1.00 -4.39 -12.73
N ASP A 44 1.65 -5.54 -12.90
CA ASP A 44 1.03 -6.73 -13.50
C ASP A 44 -0.11 -7.27 -12.63
N PHE A 45 0.03 -7.20 -11.30
CA PHE A 45 -1.02 -7.62 -10.37
C PHE A 45 -2.17 -6.62 -10.32
N VAL A 46 -1.90 -5.33 -10.44
CA VAL A 46 -2.96 -4.30 -10.55
C VAL A 46 -3.86 -4.55 -11.76
N LYS A 47 -3.30 -5.08 -12.86
CA LYS A 47 -4.02 -5.36 -14.11
C LYS A 47 -4.59 -6.78 -14.20
N HIS A 48 -4.29 -7.65 -13.24
CA HIS A 48 -4.64 -9.05 -13.31
C HIS A 48 -6.14 -9.27 -13.03
N ALA A 49 -6.82 -10.04 -13.88
CA ALA A 49 -8.27 -10.24 -13.80
C ALA A 49 -8.75 -10.82 -12.44
N SER A 50 -7.97 -11.73 -11.85
CA SER A 50 -8.26 -12.32 -10.54
C SER A 50 -7.86 -11.45 -9.35
N VAL A 51 -7.29 -10.26 -9.55
CA VAL A 51 -6.87 -9.35 -8.47
C VAL A 51 -7.79 -8.13 -8.45
N LEU A 52 -8.64 -8.02 -7.44
CA LEU A 52 -9.60 -6.92 -7.29
C LEU A 52 -8.91 -5.60 -6.97
N ARG A 53 -7.87 -5.66 -6.14
CA ARG A 53 -7.09 -4.50 -5.71
C ARG A 53 -5.76 -4.93 -5.13
N VAL A 54 -4.75 -4.10 -5.37
CA VAL A 54 -3.47 -4.14 -4.65
C VAL A 54 -3.48 -3.01 -3.65
N VAL A 55 -3.25 -3.32 -2.37
CA VAL A 55 -3.22 -2.36 -1.28
C VAL A 55 -1.86 -2.36 -0.58
N ALA A 56 -1.38 -1.19 -0.17
CA ALA A 56 -0.06 -1.02 0.41
C ALA A 56 -0.11 -0.95 1.94
N LEU A 57 0.78 -1.67 2.62
CA LEU A 57 1.11 -1.42 4.02
C LEU A 57 2.21 -0.35 4.13
N SER A 58 2.18 0.50 5.17
CA SER A 58 3.22 1.51 5.38
C SER A 58 4.55 0.92 5.85
N GLY A 59 4.54 -0.27 6.45
CA GLY A 59 5.77 -1.07 6.64
C GLY A 59 6.81 -0.48 7.60
N GLY A 60 6.44 0.52 8.38
CA GLY A 60 7.37 1.26 9.25
C GLY A 60 7.91 2.55 8.64
N TYR A 61 7.53 2.89 7.40
CA TYR A 61 7.72 4.25 6.88
C TYR A 61 6.85 5.25 7.65
N SER A 62 7.35 6.49 7.74
CA SER A 62 6.54 7.64 8.14
C SER A 62 5.35 7.79 7.18
N ARG A 63 4.28 8.48 7.60
CA ARG A 63 3.16 8.78 6.69
C ARG A 63 3.63 9.51 5.42
N GLU A 64 4.53 10.47 5.57
CA GLU A 64 5.06 11.26 4.44
C GLU A 64 5.82 10.37 3.44
N ASP A 65 6.77 9.56 3.92
CA ASP A 65 7.55 8.64 3.07
C ASP A 65 6.65 7.60 2.40
N ALA A 66 5.67 7.08 3.14
CA ALA A 66 4.72 6.10 2.63
C ALA A 66 3.85 6.69 1.52
N ASN A 67 3.35 7.92 1.69
CA ASN A 67 2.58 8.61 0.66
C ASN A 67 3.44 8.89 -0.59
N ALA A 68 4.65 9.41 -0.42
CA ALA A 68 5.56 9.72 -1.52
C ALA A 68 6.01 8.47 -2.30
N LYS A 69 6.08 7.31 -1.64
CA LYS A 69 6.32 6.03 -2.30
C LYS A 69 5.05 5.48 -2.97
N LEU A 70 3.92 5.57 -2.30
CA LEU A 70 2.64 5.10 -2.83
C LEU A 70 2.26 5.82 -4.13
N SER A 71 2.43 7.14 -4.18
CA SER A 71 2.11 7.97 -5.35
C SER A 71 2.93 7.66 -6.61
N ARG A 72 3.93 6.77 -6.51
CA ARG A 72 4.75 6.29 -7.64
C ARG A 72 4.35 4.88 -8.10
N ASN A 73 3.33 4.29 -7.49
CA ASN A 73 2.85 2.94 -7.75
C ASN A 73 1.39 3.00 -8.22
N ASN A 74 1.22 3.22 -9.52
CA ASN A 74 -0.06 3.54 -10.13
C ASN A 74 -1.07 2.40 -9.92
N GLY A 75 -2.28 2.76 -9.47
CA GLY A 75 -3.37 1.82 -9.19
C GLY A 75 -3.23 1.00 -7.90
N MET A 76 -2.16 1.20 -7.12
CA MET A 76 -2.05 0.68 -5.75
C MET A 76 -2.62 1.70 -4.75
N ILE A 77 -3.43 1.25 -3.79
CA ILE A 77 -4.05 2.15 -2.79
C ILE A 77 -3.50 1.90 -1.38
N ALA A 78 -3.58 2.88 -0.49
CA ALA A 78 -3.13 2.68 0.89
C ALA A 78 -4.03 1.72 1.69
N SER A 79 -3.42 0.91 2.54
CA SER A 79 -4.05 0.17 3.65
C SER A 79 -3.18 0.34 4.91
N PHE A 80 -3.08 1.59 5.35
CA PHE A 80 -2.24 2.02 6.47
C PHE A 80 -2.97 1.88 7.81
N SER A 81 -2.21 1.53 8.86
CA SER A 81 -2.70 1.52 10.24
C SER A 81 -2.01 2.62 11.05
N ARG A 82 -0.80 2.37 11.57
CA ARG A 82 -0.05 3.35 12.37
C ARG A 82 0.20 4.66 11.63
N ALA A 83 0.47 4.61 10.33
CA ALA A 83 0.67 5.83 9.53
C ALA A 83 -0.63 6.66 9.34
N LEU A 84 -1.82 6.02 9.42
CA LEU A 84 -3.10 6.74 9.43
C LEU A 84 -3.31 7.48 10.75
N THR A 85 -2.86 6.91 11.87
CA THR A 85 -3.09 7.46 13.22
C THR A 85 -1.90 8.22 13.78
N GLU A 86 -0.81 8.36 13.02
CA GLU A 86 0.41 9.04 13.44
C GLU A 86 0.12 10.52 13.74
N GLY A 87 0.46 10.96 14.95
CA GLY A 87 0.17 12.32 15.45
C GLY A 87 -1.12 12.44 16.25
N LEU A 88 -2.06 11.50 16.10
CA LEU A 88 -3.32 11.51 16.86
C LEU A 88 -3.08 11.09 18.32
N SER A 89 -3.79 11.73 19.24
CA SER A 89 -3.63 11.52 20.69
C SER A 89 -4.92 11.78 21.45
N ALA A 90 -5.14 11.02 22.53
CA ALA A 90 -6.26 11.22 23.46
C ALA A 90 -6.22 12.56 24.22
N LYS A 91 -5.12 13.32 24.11
CA LYS A 91 -4.96 14.64 24.76
C LYS A 91 -5.34 15.82 23.87
N GLN A 92 -5.64 15.57 22.58
CA GLN A 92 -6.07 16.62 21.66
C GLN A 92 -7.50 17.05 21.95
N SER A 93 -7.81 18.30 21.63
CA SER A 93 -9.21 18.71 21.48
C SER A 93 -9.84 17.96 20.28
N GLU A 94 -11.17 17.87 20.28
CA GLU A 94 -11.91 17.27 19.15
C GLU A 94 -11.59 17.97 17.82
N ALA A 95 -11.48 19.30 17.84
CA ALA A 95 -11.16 20.09 16.65
C ALA A 95 -9.75 19.78 16.10
N GLU A 96 -8.73 19.68 16.95
CA GLU A 96 -7.37 19.33 16.54
C GLU A 96 -7.28 17.89 16.01
N PHE A 97 -7.98 16.96 16.67
CA PHE A 97 -8.04 15.56 16.24
C PHE A 97 -8.68 15.45 14.86
N ASN A 98 -9.85 16.07 14.66
CA ASN A 98 -10.57 16.02 13.39
C ASN A 98 -9.76 16.67 12.26
N ALA A 99 -9.18 17.86 12.49
CA ALA A 99 -8.35 18.53 11.49
C ALA A 99 -7.11 17.71 11.09
N MET A 100 -6.49 17.01 12.05
CA MET A 100 -5.36 16.14 11.78
C MET A 100 -5.76 14.87 11.02
N LEU A 101 -6.89 14.25 11.39
CA LEU A 101 -7.39 13.07 10.70
C LEU A 101 -7.80 13.42 9.26
N ASP A 102 -8.48 14.55 9.05
CA ASP A 102 -8.89 15.01 7.72
C ASP A 102 -7.69 15.26 6.80
N SER A 103 -6.68 16.00 7.28
CA SER A 103 -5.45 16.25 6.51
C SER A 103 -4.68 14.95 6.22
N THR A 104 -4.67 14.02 7.17
CA THR A 104 -4.05 12.70 7.01
C THR A 104 -4.77 11.86 5.96
N ILE A 105 -6.11 11.80 5.99
CA ILE A 105 -6.93 11.09 5.00
C ILE A 105 -6.73 11.72 3.62
N ALA A 106 -6.76 13.05 3.51
CA ALA A 106 -6.59 13.75 2.25
C ALA A 106 -5.24 13.45 1.59
N GLY A 107 -4.14 13.45 2.36
CA GLY A 107 -2.81 13.11 1.84
C GLY A 107 -2.69 11.65 1.40
N ILE A 108 -3.24 10.72 2.20
CA ILE A 108 -3.26 9.29 1.84
C ILE A 108 -4.11 9.04 0.60
N TYR A 109 -5.26 9.71 0.50
CA TYR A 109 -6.16 9.64 -0.65
C TYR A 109 -5.46 10.14 -1.92
N ALA A 110 -4.86 11.32 -1.87
CA ALA A 110 -4.14 11.90 -3.01
C ALA A 110 -3.02 10.97 -3.52
N ALA A 111 -2.29 10.32 -2.61
CA ALA A 111 -1.28 9.34 -2.97
C ALA A 111 -1.86 8.02 -3.53
N SER A 112 -3.10 7.66 -3.16
CA SER A 112 -3.75 6.40 -3.56
C SER A 112 -4.46 6.47 -4.91
N ILE A 113 -4.69 7.66 -5.48
CA ILE A 113 -5.45 7.85 -6.72
C ILE A 113 -4.57 8.13 -7.95
N THR A 114 -3.25 7.93 -7.84
CA THR A 114 -2.29 8.06 -8.93
C THR A 114 -2.30 6.86 -9.89
#